data_AF-A0A9C7PNQ1-F1
#
_entry.id   AF-A0A9C7PNQ1-F1
#
_cell.length_a   1.000
_cell.length_b   1.000
_cell.length_c   1.000
_cell.angle_alpha   90.00
_cell.angle_beta   90.00
_cell.angle_gamma   90.00
#
_symmetry.space_group_name_H-M   'P 1'
#
loop_
_entity.id
_entity.type
_entity.pdbx_description
1 polymer ?
#
loop_
_entity_poly.entity_id
_entity_poly.type
_entity_poly.pdbx_seq_one_letter_code
_entity_poly.pdbx_strand_id
1 'polypeptide(L)' 'MTIGSDGAYSGMAAGACFVDHTTASAEVARELSPQADGLGFSFLDAPVSGGQAGAENGILTVMVGGESGPFDR' A
#
# COMPACT_ATOMS: atom_id res chain seq x y z
N MET A 1 -0.43 -12.64 -4.91
CA MET A 1 0.59 -11.82 -5.60
C MET A 1 1.43 -11.01 -4.63
N THR A 2 0.88 -10.47 -3.54
CA THR A 2 1.65 -9.64 -2.60
C THR A 2 2.65 -10.43 -1.74
N ILE A 3 2.21 -11.54 -1.11
CA ILE A 3 2.98 -12.30 -0.10
C ILE A 3 3.53 -13.65 -0.57
N GLY A 4 3.45 -13.95 -1.87
CA GLY A 4 3.99 -15.21 -2.42
C GLY A 4 5.52 -15.21 -2.47
N SER A 5 6.13 -16.37 -2.76
CA SER A 5 7.60 -16.51 -2.96
C SER A 5 8.14 -15.52 -4.00
N ASP A 6 7.38 -15.32 -5.08
CA ASP A 6 7.69 -14.37 -6.16
C ASP A 6 6.79 -13.13 -6.09
N GLY A 7 6.27 -12.86 -4.89
CA GLY A 7 5.37 -11.74 -4.66
C GLY A 7 6.10 -10.42 -4.44
N ALA A 8 5.34 -9.33 -4.39
CA ALA A 8 5.92 -8.00 -4.22
C ALA A 8 6.84 -7.93 -2.98
N TYR A 9 6.41 -8.50 -1.85
CA TYR A 9 7.14 -8.44 -0.58
C TYR A 9 8.53 -9.11 -0.65
N SER A 10 8.72 -10.13 -1.48
CA SER A 10 10.02 -10.81 -1.58
C SER A 10 11.06 -9.99 -2.36
N GLY A 11 10.63 -9.00 -3.15
CA GLY A 11 11.50 -8.11 -3.91
C GLY A 11 11.74 -6.73 -3.27
N MET A 12 11.11 -6.42 -2.13
CA MET A 12 11.21 -5.10 -1.52
C MET A 12 12.51 -4.92 -0.75
N ALA A 13 13.10 -3.73 -0.86
CA ALA A 13 14.23 -3.33 -0.05
C ALA A 13 13.78 -2.88 1.35
N ALA A 14 14.64 -3.08 2.35
CA ALA A 14 14.42 -2.51 3.67
C ALA A 14 14.29 -0.98 3.61
N GLY A 15 13.38 -0.41 4.39
CA GLY A 15 13.08 1.02 4.43
C GLY A 15 12.16 1.52 3.32
N ALA A 16 11.78 0.66 2.35
CA ALA A 16 10.80 1.00 1.34
C ALA A 16 9.39 1.25 1.92
N CYS A 17 8.47 1.72 1.10
CA CYS A 17 7.06 1.86 1.45
C CYS A 17 6.21 1.16 0.38
N PHE A 18 5.43 0.17 0.79
CA PHE A 18 4.43 -0.48 -0.05
C PHE A 18 3.10 0.26 0.09
N VAL A 19 2.59 0.82 -1.00
CA VAL A 19 1.31 1.53 -1.03
C VAL A 19 0.31 0.71 -1.83
N ASP A 20 -0.73 0.20 -1.17
CA ASP A 20 -1.78 -0.57 -1.81
C ASP A 20 -2.93 0.35 -2.23
N HIS A 21 -3.10 0.52 -3.55
CA HIS A 21 -4.23 1.29 -4.10
C HIS A 21 -5.45 0.42 -4.42
N THR A 22 -5.36 -0.89 -4.17
CA THR A 22 -6.46 -1.82 -4.40
C THR A 22 -7.58 -1.54 -3.43
N THR A 23 -8.82 -1.53 -3.92
CA THR A 23 -9.99 -1.59 -3.04
C THR A 23 -10.11 -3.01 -2.46
N ALA A 24 -9.51 -3.24 -1.30
CA ALA A 24 -9.56 -4.51 -0.56
C ALA A 24 -10.35 -4.36 0.76
N SER A 25 -10.44 -5.45 1.53
CA SER A 25 -11.04 -5.37 2.87
C SER A 25 -10.03 -4.80 3.87
N ALA A 26 -10.54 -4.10 4.89
CA ALA A 26 -9.72 -3.61 5.99
C ALA A 26 -9.03 -4.74 6.79
N GLU A 27 -9.57 -5.96 6.71
CA GLU A 27 -8.96 -7.16 7.31
C GLU A 27 -7.65 -7.52 6.60
N VAL A 28 -7.66 -7.56 5.26
CA VAL A 28 -6.45 -7.84 4.46
C VAL A 28 -5.36 -6.79 4.74
N ALA A 29 -5.72 -5.50 4.78
CA ALA A 29 -4.75 -4.45 5.11
C ALA A 29 -4.10 -4.64 6.50
N ARG A 30 -4.89 -5.08 7.50
CA ARG A 30 -4.40 -5.37 8.86
C ARG A 30 -3.54 -6.63 8.93
N GLU A 31 -3.70 -7.57 8.01
CA GLU A 31 -2.84 -8.75 7.90
C GLU A 31 -1.52 -8.44 7.18
N LEU A 32 -1.55 -7.55 6.18
CA LEU A 32 -0.40 -7.19 5.36
C LEU A 32 0.56 -6.24 6.09
N SER A 33 0.03 -5.26 6.81
CA SER A 33 0.84 -4.27 7.54
C SER A 33 1.92 -4.89 8.47
N PRO A 34 1.60 -5.80 9.41
CA PRO A 34 2.62 -6.39 10.28
C PRO A 34 3.62 -7.29 9.55
N GLN A 35 3.24 -7.85 8.38
CA GLN A 35 4.17 -8.62 7.57
C GLN A 35 5.21 -7.71 6.90
N ALA A 36 4.79 -6.53 6.42
CA ALA A 36 5.70 -5.51 5.90
C ALA A 36 6.70 -5.07 6.97
N ASP A 37 6.21 -4.76 8.18
CA ASP A 37 7.05 -4.37 9.32
C ASP A 37 8.08 -5.45 9.66
N GLY A 38 7.65 -6.71 9.68
CA GLY A 38 8.53 -7.87 9.91
C GLY A 38 9.61 -8.07 8.84
N LEU A 39 9.40 -7.52 7.64
CA LEU A 39 10.35 -7.53 6.53
C LEU A 39 11.15 -6.22 6.43
N GLY A 40 10.90 -5.26 7.34
CA GLY A 40 11.67 -4.03 7.47
C GLY A 40 11.28 -2.92 6.50
N PHE A 41 10.07 -2.93 5.95
CA PHE A 41 9.53 -1.84 5.14
C PHE A 41 8.11 -1.46 5.59
N SER A 42 7.67 -0.26 5.21
CA SER A 42 6.38 0.27 5.66
C SER A 42 5.23 -0.11 4.72
N PHE A 43 4.00 -0.12 5.24
CA PHE A 43 2.79 -0.38 4.48
C PHE A 43 1.78 0.77 4.64
N LEU A 44 1.17 1.20 3.53
CA LEU A 44 0.04 2.13 3.50
C LEU A 44 -1.11 1.51 2.70
N ASP A 45 -2.29 1.47 3.30
CA ASP A 45 -3.54 1.15 2.60
C ASP A 45 -4.11 2.46 2.05
N ALA A 46 -4.20 2.58 0.73
CA ALA A 46 -4.49 3.84 0.04
C ALA A 46 -5.49 3.66 -1.12
N PRO A 47 -6.67 3.07 -0.90
CA PRO A 47 -7.66 2.89 -1.96
C PRO A 47 -8.04 4.22 -2.62
N VAL A 48 -8.29 4.16 -3.92
CA VAL A 48 -8.54 5.34 -4.77
C VAL A 48 -9.96 5.41 -5.30
N SER A 49 -10.45 6.63 -5.51
CA SER A 49 -11.73 6.92 -6.18
C SER A 49 -11.54 8.00 -7.25
N GLY A 50 -12.36 7.97 -8.31
CA GLY A 50 -12.27 8.88 -9.47
C GLY A 50 -12.17 8.18 -10.84
N GLY A 51 -12.01 6.86 -10.84
CA GLY A 51 -11.97 6.05 -12.07
C GLY A 51 -10.77 6.36 -12.98
N GLN A 52 -10.76 5.75 -14.17
CA GLN A 52 -9.67 5.94 -15.14
C GLN A 52 -9.49 7.41 -15.53
N ALA A 53 -10.57 8.12 -15.83
CA ALA A 53 -10.51 9.53 -16.20
C ALA A 53 -9.90 10.38 -15.06
N GLY A 54 -10.23 10.09 -13.80
CA GLY A 54 -9.60 10.78 -12.67
C GLY A 54 -8.11 10.50 -12.56
N ALA A 55 -7.68 9.27 -12.87
CA ALA A 55 -6.27 8.88 -12.90
C ALA A 55 -5.50 9.61 -14.00
N GLU A 56 -6.03 9.62 -15.23
CA GLU A 56 -5.41 10.28 -16.39
C GLU A 56 -5.28 11.79 -16.20
N ASN A 57 -6.24 12.41 -15.51
CA ASN A 57 -6.24 13.85 -15.24
C ASN A 57 -5.58 14.23 -13.90
N GLY A 58 -5.05 13.27 -13.13
CA GLY A 58 -4.36 13.53 -11.87
C GLY A 58 -5.26 14.09 -10.76
N ILE A 59 -6.53 13.70 -10.73
CA ILE A 59 -7.56 14.18 -9.78
C ILE A 59 -8.18 13.04 -8.97
N LEU A 60 -7.44 11.95 -8.76
CA LEU A 60 -7.90 10.87 -7.89
C LEU A 60 -8.02 11.35 -6.44
N THR A 61 -9.04 10.87 -5.76
CA THR A 61 -9.12 10.94 -4.31
C THR A 61 -8.44 9.70 -3.75
N VAL A 62 -7.47 9.90 -2.85
CA VAL A 62 -6.75 8.83 -2.14
C VAL A 62 -7.09 8.90 -0.67
N MET A 63 -7.50 7.78 -0.07
CA MET A 63 -7.82 7.69 1.35
C MET A 63 -6.73 6.85 2.02
N VAL A 64 -5.77 7.49 2.69
CA VAL A 64 -4.58 6.79 3.22
C VAL A 64 -4.78 6.39 4.68
N GLY A 65 -4.59 5.11 4.97
CA GLY A 65 -4.46 4.53 6.30
C GLY A 65 -3.07 3.94 6.51
N GLY A 66 -2.46 4.23 7.66
CA GLY A 66 -1.13 3.74 8.03
C GLY A 66 -0.41 4.71 8.95
N GLU A 67 0.90 4.53 9.11
CA GLU A 67 1.74 5.42 9.92
C GLU A 67 1.96 6.78 9.24
N SER A 68 2.06 7.85 10.04
CA SER A 68 2.32 9.19 9.52
C SER A 68 3.71 9.33 8.91
N GLY A 69 4.72 8.66 9.48
CA GLY A 69 6.10 8.75 9.00
C GLY A 69 6.26 8.36 7.52
N PRO A 70 5.79 7.18 7.08
CA PRO A 70 5.78 6.79 5.67
C PRO A 70 4.88 7.67 4.80
N PHE A 71 3.76 8.18 5.33
CA PHE A 71 2.85 9.08 4.61
C PHE A 71 3.46 10.46 4.31
N ASP A 72 4.28 10.98 5.23
CA ASP A 72 4.85 12.33 5.15
C ASP A 72 6.16 12.43 4.31
N ARG A 73 6.64 11.32 3.70
CA ARG A 73 7.85 11.29 2.86
C ARG A 73 7.58 11.70 1.42
#